data_AF-A0A0C2DXC1-F1
#
_entry.id   AF-A0A0C2DXC1-F1
#
_cell.length_a   1.000
_cell.length_b   1.000
_cell.length_c   1.000
_cell.angle_alpha   90.00
_cell.angle_beta   90.00
_cell.angle_gamma   90.00
#
_symmetry.space_group_name_H-M   'P 1'
#
loop_
_entity.id
_entity.type
_entity.pdbx_description
1 polymer ?
#
loop_
_entity_poly.entity_id
_entity_poly.type
_entity_poly.pdbx_seq_one_letter_code
_entity_poly.pdbx_strand_id
1 'polypeptide(L)' 'MDWPTCSPDLNSMENLSSILAQRGIDELKTTIIDAQEDVESDYPKNLMNNMPNHLFEVVSDPRGPIAY' A
#
# COMPACT_ATOMS: atom_id res chain seq x y z
N MET A 1 -6.02 7.05 43.60
CA MET A 1 -6.60 6.14 42.60
C MET A 1 -5.46 5.26 42.15
N ASP A 2 -5.41 4.03 42.65
CA ASP A 2 -4.41 3.06 42.24
C ASP A 2 -4.88 2.43 40.93
N TRP A 3 -4.13 2.69 39.85
CA TRP A 3 -4.40 2.08 38.55
C TRP A 3 -3.81 0.67 38.53
N PRO A 4 -4.59 -0.37 38.20
CA PRO A 4 -4.06 -1.71 38.13
C PRO A 4 -3.01 -1.83 37.01
N THR A 5 -1.89 -2.47 37.35
CA THR A 5 -0.80 -2.71 36.38
C THR A 5 -1.32 -3.52 35.20
N CYS A 6 -0.88 -3.17 33.99
CA CYS A 6 -1.24 -3.86 32.75
C CYS A 6 -2.75 -3.92 32.45
N SER A 7 -3.52 -2.90 32.82
CA SER A 7 -4.96 -2.79 32.49
C SER A 7 -5.24 -1.67 31.48
N PRO A 8 -4.81 -1.81 30.20
CA PRO A 8 -5.09 -0.84 29.16
C PRO A 8 -6.59 -0.78 28.79
N ASP A 9 -7.32 -1.87 29.00
CA ASP A 9 -8.78 -1.99 28.80
C ASP A 9 -9.58 -1.04 29.68
N LEU A 10 -9.07 -0.72 30.87
CA LEU A 10 -9.68 0.25 31.75
C LEU A 10 -9.38 1.70 31.31
N ASN A 11 -8.32 1.92 30.50
CA ASN A 11 -7.85 3.26 30.13
C ASN A 11 -8.62 3.80 28.93
N SER A 12 -9.47 4.80 29.16
CA SER A 12 -10.25 5.44 28.10
C SER A 12 -9.38 6.07 27.00
N MET A 13 -8.12 6.42 27.28
CA MET A 13 -7.18 6.92 26.26
C MET A 13 -6.80 5.82 25.27
N GLU A 14 -6.62 4.57 25.71
CA GLU A 14 -6.31 3.45 24.81
C GLU A 14 -7.48 3.17 23.86
N ASN A 15 -8.71 3.30 24.36
CA ASN A 15 -9.92 3.18 23.53
C ASN A 15 -9.97 4.27 22.45
N LEU A 16 -9.65 5.52 22.81
CA LEU A 16 -9.57 6.62 21.84
C LEU A 16 -8.46 6.40 20.81
N SER A 17 -7.28 5.97 21.24
CA SER A 17 -6.16 5.61 20.36
C SER A 17 -6.54 4.52 19.36
N SER A 18 -7.25 3.49 19.82
CA SER A 18 -7.76 2.41 18.96
C SER A 18 -8.73 2.91 17.89
N ILE A 19 -9.68 3.78 18.27
CA ILE A 19 -10.64 4.39 17.33
C ILE A 19 -9.92 5.26 16.29
N LEU A 20 -8.94 6.06 16.72
CA LEU A 20 -8.15 6.91 15.82
C LEU A 20 -7.30 6.07 14.86
N ALA A 21 -6.68 5.00 15.34
CA ALA A 21 -5.92 4.07 14.50
C ALA A 21 -6.81 3.42 13.44
N GLN A 22 -8.01 2.97 13.83
CA GLN A 22 -8.97 2.39 12.90
C GLN A 22 -9.39 3.39 11.81
N ARG A 23 -9.68 4.64 12.19
CA ARG A 23 -10.00 5.71 11.23
C ARG A 23 -8.89 5.97 10.23
N GLY A 24 -7.63 6.02 10.69
CA GLY A 24 -6.48 6.18 9.80
C GLY A 24 -6.30 5.02 8.82
N ILE A 25 -6.57 3.78 9.28
CA ILE A 25 -6.55 2.60 8.40
C ILE A 25 -7.65 2.68 7.32
N ASP A 26 -8.85 3.11 7.70
CA ASP A 26 -9.96 3.18 6.76
C ASP A 26 -9.75 4.31 5.73
N GLU A 27 -9.23 5.46 6.14
CA GLU A 27 -8.83 6.55 5.23
C GLU A 27 -7.70 6.14 4.28
N LEU A 28 -6.72 5.38 4.78
CA LEU A 28 -5.65 4.83 3.93
C LEU A 28 -6.21 3.86 2.89
N LYS A 29 -7.13 2.96 3.29
CA LYS A 29 -7.77 2.03 2.36
C LYS A 29 -8.54 2.75 1.27
N THR A 30 -9.34 3.76 1.63
CA THR A 30 -10.10 4.53 0.63
C THR A 30 -9.15 5.26 -0.33
N THR A 31 -8.09 5.89 0.20
CA THR A 31 -7.09 6.58 -0.64
C THR A 31 -6.40 5.63 -1.63
N ILE A 32 -6.08 4.39 -1.20
CA ILE A 32 -5.48 3.39 -2.09
C ILE A 32 -6.46 2.97 -3.19
N ILE A 33 -7.74 2.75 -2.84
CA ILE A 33 -8.77 2.36 -3.81
C ILE A 33 -9.00 3.48 -4.82
N ASP A 34 -9.16 4.73 -4.35
CA ASP A 34 -9.36 5.89 -5.22
C ASP A 34 -8.16 6.07 -6.17
N ALA A 35 -6.93 5.94 -5.66
CA ALA A 35 -5.73 6.00 -6.48
C ALA A 35 -5.62 4.85 -7.49
N GLN A 36 -6.16 3.66 -7.17
CA GLN A 36 -6.24 2.54 -8.11
C GLN A 36 -7.30 2.75 -9.19
N GLU A 37 -8.45 3.34 -8.85
CA GLU A 37 -9.52 3.65 -9.80
C GLU A 37 -9.14 4.79 -10.76
N ASP A 38 -8.26 5.70 -10.32
CA ASP A 38 -7.72 6.79 -11.15
C ASP A 38 -6.67 6.31 -12.18
N VAL A 39 -6.17 5.08 -12.04
CA VAL A 39 -5.26 4.49 -13.04
C VAL A 39 -6.02 4.23 -14.33
N GLU A 40 -5.53 4.77 -15.44
CA GLU A 40 -6.09 4.55 -16.78
C GLU A 40 -6.25 3.05 -17.05
N SER A 41 -7.43 2.63 -17.51
CA SER A 41 -7.79 1.21 -17.67
C SER A 41 -6.88 0.45 -18.64
N ASP A 42 -6.25 1.17 -19.58
CA ASP A 42 -5.29 0.61 -20.53
C ASP A 42 -3.87 0.50 -19.95
N TYR A 43 -3.56 1.14 -18.81
CA TYR A 43 -2.22 1.12 -18.20
C TYR A 43 -1.75 -0.30 -17.81
N PRO A 44 -2.53 -1.14 -17.11
CA PRO A 44 -2.11 -2.52 -16.80
C PRO A 44 -1.89 -3.36 -18.06
N LYS A 45 -2.71 -3.12 -19.09
CA LYS A 45 -2.62 -3.81 -20.38
C LYS A 45 -1.37 -3.40 -21.14
N ASN A 46 -1.06 -2.11 -21.16
CA ASN A 46 0.16 -1.56 -21.76
C ASN A 46 1.41 -2.07 -21.03
N LEU A 47 1.37 -2.17 -19.71
CA LEU A 47 2.43 -2.77 -18.91
C LEU A 47 2.68 -4.23 -19.31
N MET A 48 1.61 -5.04 -19.37
CA MET A 48 1.71 -6.45 -19.80
C MET A 48 2.23 -6.58 -21.23
N ASN A 49 1.80 -5.70 -22.13
CA ASN A 49 2.24 -5.69 -23.52
C ASN A 49 3.73 -5.33 -23.67
N ASN A 50 4.31 -4.59 -22.72
CA ASN A 50 5.73 -4.22 -22.77
C ASN A 50 6.67 -5.28 -22.14
N MET A 51 6.13 -6.22 -21.36
CA MET A 51 6.91 -7.29 -20.70
C MET A 51 7.80 -8.10 -21.68
N PRO A 52 7.35 -8.51 -22.87
CA PRO A 52 8.20 -9.23 -23.83
C PRO A 52 9.40 -8.39 -24.32
N ASN A 53 9.23 -7.07 -24.46
CA ASN A 53 10.30 -6.17 -24.88
C ASN A 53 11.36 -6.07 -23.78
N HIS A 54 10.95 -5.92 -22.51
CA HIS A 54 11.88 -5.93 -21.38
C HIS A 54 12.61 -7.27 -21.25
N LEU A 55 11.94 -8.40 -21.46
CA LEU A 55 12.60 -9.71 -21.45
C LEU A 55 13.64 -9.83 -22.57
N PHE A 56 13.35 -9.29 -23.75
CA PHE A 56 14.31 -9.25 -24.85
C PHE A 56 15.51 -8.35 -24.53
N GLU A 57 15.29 -7.21 -23.88
CA GLU A 57 16.34 -6.29 -23.43
C GLU A 57 17.27 -6.95 -22.39
N VAL A 58 16.72 -7.67 -21.40
CA VAL A 58 17.50 -8.44 -20.41
C VAL A 58 18.39 -9.50 -21.07
N VAL A 59 17.87 -10.18 -22.10
CA VAL A 59 18.62 -11.22 -22.83
C VAL A 59 19.70 -10.59 -23.72
N SER A 60 19.43 -9.39 -24.26
CA SER A 60 20.30 -8.69 -25.20
C SER A 60 21.44 -7.93 -24.52
N ASP A 61 21.21 -7.38 -23.33
CA ASP A 61 22.24 -6.76 -22.49
C ASP A 61 22.24 -7.38 -21.08
N PRO A 62 22.93 -8.52 -20.87
CA PRO A 62 22.91 -9.24 -19.60
C PRO A 62 23.63 -8.52 -18.44
N ARG A 63 24.21 -7.32 -18.67
CA ARG A 63 24.94 -6.56 -17.63
C ARG A 63 24.48 -5.11 -17.49
N GLY A 64 23.59 -4.62 -18.36
CA GLY A 64 23.02 -3.29 -18.30
C GLY A 64 21.71 -3.22 -17.51
N PRO A 65 21.39 -2.08 -16.87
CA PRO A 65 20.05 -1.85 -16.35
C PRO A 65 19.06 -1.73 -17.52
N ILE A 66 17.90 -2.37 -17.39
CA ILE A 66 16.79 -2.19 -18.34
C ILE A 66 16.09 -0.86 -18.10
N ALA A 67 15.69 -0.18 -19.18
CA ALA A 67 14.84 1.01 -19.09
C ALA A 67 13.38 0.61 -18.86
N TYR A 68 12.73 1.23 -17.87
CA TYR A 68 11.32 1.02 -17.52
C TYR A 68 10.42 2.07 -18.15
#